data_AF-D3BQG8-F1
#
_entry.id   AF-D3BQG8-F1
#
_cell.length_a   1.000
_cell.length_b   1.000
_cell.length_c   1.000
_cell.angle_alpha   90.00
_cell.angle_beta   90.00
_cell.angle_gamma   90.00
#
_symmetry.space_group_name_H-M   'P 1'
#
loop_
_entity.id
_entity.type
_entity.pdbx_description
1 polymer ?
#
loop_
_entity_poly.entity_id
_entity_poly.type
_entity_poly.pdbx_seq_one_letter_code
_entity_poly.pdbx_strand_id
1 'polypeptide(L)'
;MSNVMFNYAYITTVPSWVNEAKPSVKISKTVWGASSFSTFVFLAIGIFGSLSFGHMASNSDILSVINNSPEANIFSKICVYVFPFVVLASSIPVFSIVVRYNLMQNNLMPKKLALFFSVILPWLVVIPFMTGNGLNLISEWSSIIFSSIANFVIPLVIYLKALRFRKNRRRMNEEQKEILRTLKVETVDFEENIHQLAMEDDQSAYRAAKIFTIRICKRIAFASLSVLVIVIPLVIVTSIIFSGDS
;
A
#
# COMPACT_ATOMS: atom_id res chain seq x y z
N MET A 1 8.36 -10.78 -8.77
CA MET A 1 7.85 -10.87 -7.38
C MET A 1 7.38 -9.51 -6.82
N SER A 2 8.04 -8.39 -7.15
CA SER A 2 7.61 -7.04 -6.74
C SER A 2 6.21 -6.61 -7.19
N ASN A 3 5.72 -7.08 -8.36
CA ASN A 3 4.42 -6.66 -8.89
C ASN A 3 3.21 -7.02 -8.00
N VAL A 4 3.24 -8.18 -7.32
CA VAL A 4 2.11 -8.58 -6.48
C VAL A 4 2.02 -7.69 -5.24
N MET A 5 3.14 -7.42 -4.58
CA MET A 5 3.18 -6.52 -3.42
C MET A 5 2.75 -5.10 -3.78
N PHE A 6 3.13 -4.63 -4.97
CA PHE A 6 2.73 -3.33 -5.49
C PHE A 6 1.21 -3.27 -5.75
N ASN A 7 0.63 -4.31 -6.34
CA ASN A 7 -0.81 -4.39 -6.63
C ASN A 7 -1.69 -4.37 -5.35
N TYR A 8 -1.14 -4.72 -4.19
CA TYR A 8 -1.82 -4.66 -2.89
C TYR A 8 -1.25 -3.57 -1.96
N ALA A 9 -0.56 -2.56 -2.48
CA ALA A 9 -0.01 -1.44 -1.69
C ALA A 9 -1.05 -0.43 -1.16
N TYR A 10 -2.32 -0.84 -1.07
CA TYR A 10 -3.42 -0.02 -0.55
C TYR A 10 -3.23 0.36 0.93
N ILE A 11 -2.31 -0.26 1.66
CA ILE A 11 -2.04 0.11 3.06
C ILE A 11 -1.63 1.57 3.23
N THR A 12 -1.06 2.17 2.18
CA THR A 12 -0.64 3.57 2.14
C THR A 12 -1.82 4.54 2.03
N THR A 13 -2.94 4.08 1.48
CA THR A 13 -4.15 4.88 1.26
C THR A 13 -5.23 4.62 2.31
N VAL A 14 -5.17 3.47 3.01
CA VAL A 14 -6.13 3.10 4.06
C VAL A 14 -6.27 4.16 5.16
N PRO A 15 -5.20 4.75 5.73
CA PRO A 15 -5.34 5.77 6.77
C PRO A 15 -6.12 7.00 6.31
N SER A 16 -5.79 7.53 5.12
CA SER A 16 -6.49 8.71 4.56
C SER A 16 -7.93 8.37 4.21
N TRP A 17 -8.17 7.18 3.64
CA TRP A 17 -9.52 6.72 3.34
C TRP A 17 -10.37 6.54 4.61
N VAL A 18 -9.80 5.99 5.69
CA VAL A 18 -10.49 5.84 6.98
C VAL A 18 -10.88 7.21 7.56
N ASN A 19 -10.06 8.24 7.39
CA ASN A 19 -10.39 9.60 7.84
C ASN A 19 -11.55 10.22 7.06
N GLU A 20 -11.74 9.83 5.79
CA GLU A 20 -12.82 10.31 4.92
C GLU A 20 -14.07 9.41 4.96
N ALA A 21 -13.95 8.18 5.44
CA ALA A 21 -15.05 7.22 5.50
C ALA A 21 -16.09 7.63 6.56
N LYS A 22 -17.37 7.40 6.25
CA LYS A 22 -18.45 7.63 7.21
C LYS A 22 -18.35 6.67 8.41
N PRO A 23 -18.77 7.10 9.61
CA PRO A 23 -18.77 6.29 10.84
C PRO A 23 -19.47 4.94 10.70
N SER A 24 -20.58 4.93 9.97
CA SER A 24 -21.42 3.76 9.73
C SER A 24 -20.75 2.68 8.88
N VAL A 25 -19.61 2.97 8.26
CA VAL A 25 -18.89 2.05 7.40
C VAL A 25 -18.00 1.14 8.24
N LYS A 26 -18.29 -0.15 8.20
CA LYS A 26 -17.44 -1.19 8.82
C LYS A 26 -16.15 -1.37 8.04
N ILE A 27 -15.11 -0.62 8.42
CA ILE A 27 -13.77 -0.58 7.80
C ILE A 27 -13.25 -1.98 7.47
N SER A 28 -13.30 -2.92 8.43
CA SER A 28 -12.78 -4.27 8.24
C SER A 28 -13.51 -5.05 7.15
N LYS A 29 -14.84 -4.97 7.10
CA LYS A 29 -15.64 -5.64 6.07
C LYS A 29 -15.39 -5.04 4.69
N THR A 30 -15.27 -3.73 4.61
CA THR A 30 -15.01 -3.02 3.36
C THR A 30 -13.64 -3.38 2.79
N VAL A 31 -12.59 -3.35 3.62
CA VAL A 31 -11.23 -3.70 3.18
C VAL A 31 -11.15 -5.17 2.76
N TRP A 32 -11.73 -6.09 3.54
CA TRP A 32 -11.77 -7.52 3.17
C TRP A 32 -12.55 -7.77 1.89
N GLY A 33 -13.71 -7.12 1.72
CA GLY A 33 -14.52 -7.23 0.52
C GLY A 33 -13.77 -6.73 -0.71
N ALA A 34 -13.18 -5.53 -0.63
CA ALA A 34 -12.40 -4.94 -1.72
C ALA A 34 -11.18 -5.80 -2.09
N SER A 35 -10.42 -6.29 -1.09
CA SER A 35 -9.25 -7.13 -1.33
C SER A 35 -9.60 -8.49 -1.90
N SER A 36 -10.73 -9.09 -1.48
CA SER A 36 -11.17 -10.38 -2.01
C SER A 36 -11.62 -10.24 -3.46
N PHE A 37 -12.37 -9.18 -3.75
CA PHE A 37 -12.82 -8.87 -5.10
C PHE A 37 -11.65 -8.57 -6.05
N SER A 38 -10.69 -7.74 -5.63
CA SER A 38 -9.51 -7.44 -6.45
C SER A 38 -8.68 -8.70 -6.74
N THR A 39 -8.51 -9.57 -5.74
CA THR A 39 -7.84 -10.86 -5.92
C THR A 39 -8.54 -11.74 -6.94
N PHE A 40 -9.86 -11.84 -6.85
CA PHE A 40 -10.64 -12.58 -7.83
C PHE A 40 -10.46 -12.03 -9.25
N VAL A 41 -10.55 -10.71 -9.42
CA VAL A 41 -10.36 -10.06 -10.73
C VAL A 41 -8.93 -10.28 -11.26
N PHE A 42 -7.91 -10.14 -10.42
CA PHE A 42 -6.52 -10.40 -10.82
C PHE A 42 -6.30 -11.86 -11.24
N LEU A 43 -6.87 -12.82 -10.51
CA LEU A 43 -6.81 -14.23 -10.88
C LEU A 43 -7.55 -14.50 -12.19
N ALA A 44 -8.75 -13.96 -12.35
CA ALA A 44 -9.54 -14.13 -13.58
C ALA A 44 -8.78 -13.59 -14.80
N ILE A 45 -8.28 -12.35 -14.73
CA ILE A 45 -7.51 -11.74 -15.82
C ILE A 45 -6.21 -12.50 -16.07
N GLY A 46 -5.50 -12.91 -15.02
CA GLY A 46 -4.27 -13.69 -15.15
C GLY A 46 -4.49 -15.05 -15.83
N ILE A 47 -5.51 -15.79 -15.40
CA ILE A 47 -5.83 -17.12 -15.94
C ILE A 47 -6.34 -16.99 -17.38
N PHE A 48 -7.41 -16.22 -17.61
CA PHE A 48 -7.98 -16.09 -18.96
C PHE A 48 -7.03 -15.41 -19.94
N GLY A 49 -6.25 -14.43 -19.49
CA GLY A 49 -5.21 -13.79 -20.29
C GLY A 49 -4.06 -14.72 -20.63
N SER A 50 -3.66 -15.61 -19.71
CA SER A 50 -2.65 -16.63 -20.03
C SER A 50 -3.19 -17.70 -20.99
N LEU A 51 -4.45 -18.11 -20.85
CA LEU A 51 -5.08 -19.12 -21.71
C LEU A 51 -5.38 -18.60 -23.12
N SER A 52 -5.54 -17.29 -23.30
CA SER A 52 -5.77 -16.70 -24.62
C SER A 52 -4.54 -16.70 -25.53
N PHE A 53 -3.33 -16.82 -24.98
CA PHE A 53 -2.08 -16.80 -25.73
C PHE A 53 -1.31 -18.11 -25.51
N GLY A 54 -1.01 -18.84 -26.59
CA GLY A 54 -0.35 -20.14 -26.50
C GLY A 54 1.08 -20.11 -25.93
N HIS A 55 1.75 -18.95 -26.00
CA HIS A 55 3.07 -18.75 -25.40
C HIS A 55 3.24 -17.29 -24.94
N MET A 56 3.47 -17.10 -23.65
CA MET A 56 3.77 -15.81 -23.05
C MET A 56 5.15 -15.88 -22.40
N ALA A 57 6.08 -15.02 -22.82
CA ALA A 57 7.42 -14.98 -22.25
C ALA A 57 7.35 -14.57 -20.76
N SER A 58 8.17 -15.18 -19.91
CA SER A 58 8.12 -15.00 -18.45
C SER A 58 8.42 -13.58 -17.97
N ASN A 59 8.98 -12.74 -18.84
CA ASN A 59 9.31 -11.34 -18.59
C ASN A 59 8.37 -10.35 -19.33
N SER A 60 7.34 -10.85 -20.03
CA SER A 60 6.40 -10.02 -20.79
C SER A 60 5.14 -9.73 -19.98
N ASP A 61 4.52 -8.58 -20.25
CA ASP A 61 3.20 -8.24 -19.74
C ASP A 61 2.12 -8.45 -20.81
N ILE A 62 0.86 -8.56 -20.40
CA ILE A 62 -0.24 -8.91 -21.31
C ILE A 62 -0.47 -7.84 -22.39
N LEU A 63 -0.17 -6.58 -22.10
CA LEU A 63 -0.32 -5.49 -23.07
C LEU A 63 0.75 -5.61 -24.16
N SER A 64 1.98 -5.95 -23.78
CA SER A 64 3.07 -6.24 -24.72
C SER A 64 2.76 -7.43 -25.63
N VAL A 65 2.13 -8.48 -25.11
CA VAL A 65 1.72 -9.66 -25.89
C VAL A 65 0.60 -9.30 -26.88
N ILE A 66 -0.41 -8.53 -26.46
CA ILE A 66 -1.49 -8.08 -27.35
C ILE A 66 -0.94 -7.20 -28.49
N ASN A 67 0.01 -6.30 -28.19
CA ASN A 67 0.57 -5.43 -29.22
C ASN A 67 1.38 -6.20 -30.27
N ASN A 68 2.10 -7.23 -29.84
CA ASN A 68 2.98 -8.04 -30.69
C ASN A 68 2.28 -9.23 -31.36
N SER A 69 1.08 -9.62 -30.91
CA SER A 69 0.31 -10.73 -31.52
C SER A 69 -0.19 -10.32 -32.92
N PRO A 70 0.05 -11.15 -33.95
CA PRO A 70 -0.49 -10.93 -35.28
C PRO A 70 -2.01 -11.15 -35.34
N GLU A 71 -2.57 -11.93 -34.43
CA GLU A 71 -4.02 -12.20 -34.31
C GLU A 71 -4.78 -11.08 -33.60
N ALA A 72 -4.09 -10.14 -32.98
CA ALA A 72 -4.72 -9.04 -32.23
C ALA A 72 -5.36 -8.00 -33.15
N ASN A 73 -6.64 -7.74 -32.93
CA ASN A 73 -7.41 -6.73 -33.66
C ASN A 73 -6.85 -5.31 -33.41
N ILE A 74 -6.97 -4.42 -34.40
CA ILE A 74 -6.51 -3.02 -34.32
C ILE A 74 -7.14 -2.27 -33.14
N PHE A 75 -8.40 -2.59 -32.82
CA PHE A 75 -9.09 -2.05 -31.66
C PHE A 75 -8.36 -2.40 -30.36
N SER A 76 -7.95 -3.67 -30.19
CA SER A 76 -7.20 -4.13 -29.02
C SER A 76 -5.84 -3.43 -28.91
N LYS A 77 -5.17 -3.19 -30.04
CA LYS A 77 -3.90 -2.44 -30.07
C LYS A 77 -4.09 -0.98 -29.64
N ILE A 78 -5.15 -0.31 -30.08
CA ILE A 78 -5.50 1.04 -29.63
C ILE A 78 -5.75 1.05 -28.11
N CYS A 79 -6.52 0.09 -27.59
CA CYS A 79 -6.77 -0.03 -26.16
C CYS A 79 -5.48 -0.22 -25.35
N VAL A 80 -4.51 -0.99 -25.85
CA VAL A 80 -3.20 -1.18 -25.22
C VAL A 80 -2.46 0.16 -25.04
N TYR A 81 -2.49 1.05 -26.03
CA TYR A 81 -1.83 2.36 -25.91
C TYR A 81 -2.60 3.35 -25.03
N VAL A 82 -3.93 3.33 -25.09
CA VAL A 82 -4.78 4.26 -24.32
C VAL A 82 -4.82 3.89 -22.84
N PHE A 83 -4.80 2.61 -22.51
CA PHE A 83 -4.98 2.12 -21.14
C PHE A 83 -3.97 2.70 -20.14
N PRO A 84 -2.65 2.65 -20.37
CA PRO A 84 -1.68 3.25 -19.45
C PRO A 84 -1.89 4.75 -19.28
N PHE A 85 -2.26 5.47 -20.35
CA PHE A 85 -2.51 6.91 -20.25
C PHE A 85 -3.70 7.21 -19.34
N VAL A 86 -4.82 6.51 -19.51
CA VAL A 86 -6.03 6.70 -18.68
C VAL A 86 -5.75 6.36 -17.22
N VAL A 87 -5.05 5.25 -16.97
CA VAL A 87 -4.69 4.82 -15.62
C VAL A 87 -3.72 5.80 -14.95
N LEU A 88 -2.67 6.23 -15.65
CA LEU A 88 -1.68 7.16 -15.10
C LEU A 88 -2.27 8.57 -14.90
N ALA A 89 -3.03 9.09 -15.87
CA ALA A 89 -3.63 10.42 -15.79
C ALA A 89 -4.61 10.54 -14.62
N SER A 90 -5.34 9.47 -14.30
CA SER A 90 -6.28 9.45 -13.16
C SER A 90 -5.60 9.16 -11.83
N SER A 91 -4.58 8.29 -11.79
CA SER A 91 -3.95 7.88 -10.53
C SER A 91 -2.96 8.89 -9.97
N ILE A 92 -2.20 9.60 -10.82
CA ILE A 92 -1.18 10.57 -10.36
C ILE A 92 -1.78 11.68 -9.47
N PRO A 93 -2.88 12.35 -9.86
CA PRO A 93 -3.49 13.38 -9.01
C PRO A 93 -4.00 12.81 -7.69
N VAL A 94 -4.66 11.65 -7.73
CA VAL A 94 -5.21 10.99 -6.55
C VAL A 94 -4.10 10.64 -5.55
N PHE A 95 -3.02 10.00 -6.00
CA PHE A 95 -1.89 9.70 -5.12
C PHE A 95 -1.19 10.95 -4.60
N SER A 96 -1.08 12.01 -5.41
CA SER A 96 -0.52 13.29 -4.96
C SER A 96 -1.34 13.91 -3.83
N ILE A 97 -2.68 13.80 -3.89
CA ILE A 97 -3.59 14.25 -2.84
C ILE A 97 -3.43 13.41 -1.58
N VAL A 98 -3.41 12.08 -1.71
CA VAL A 98 -3.23 11.15 -0.58
C VAL A 98 -1.91 11.39 0.14
N VAL A 99 -0.79 11.52 -0.58
CA VAL A 99 0.52 11.81 0.01
C VAL A 99 0.51 13.15 0.73
N ARG A 100 -0.13 14.17 0.13
CA ARG A 100 -0.26 15.49 0.76
C ARG A 100 -1.06 15.41 2.06
N TYR A 101 -2.18 14.69 2.08
CA TYR A 101 -2.96 14.49 3.30
C TYR A 101 -2.16 13.74 4.36
N ASN A 102 -1.46 12.67 3.98
CA ASN A 102 -0.61 11.92 4.90
C ASN A 102 0.53 12.76 5.50
N LEU A 103 1.12 13.69 4.74
CA LEU A 103 2.14 14.61 5.22
C LEU A 103 1.59 15.76 6.07
N MET A 104 0.35 16.16 5.85
CA MET A 104 -0.31 17.21 6.64
C MET A 104 -0.95 16.67 7.92
N GLN A 105 -1.30 15.39 7.93
CA GLN A 105 -1.89 14.74 9.10
C GLN A 105 -0.94 14.80 10.29
N ASN A 106 -1.48 15.01 11.50
CA ASN A 106 -0.71 15.18 12.73
C ASN A 106 0.27 16.37 12.73
N ASN A 107 0.04 17.40 11.90
CA ASN A 107 0.90 18.58 11.79
C ASN A 107 2.38 18.28 11.49
N LEU A 108 2.67 17.17 10.79
CA LEU A 108 4.05 16.82 10.42
C LEU A 108 4.68 17.87 9.51
N MET A 109 3.89 18.50 8.64
CA MET A 109 4.40 19.46 7.66
C MET A 109 3.37 20.55 7.28
N PRO A 110 3.79 21.82 7.10
CA PRO A 110 2.91 22.88 6.63
C PRO A 110 2.48 22.67 5.16
N LYS A 111 1.29 23.14 4.81
CA LYS A 111 0.62 22.96 3.50
C LYS A 111 1.51 23.23 2.28
N LYS A 112 2.39 24.25 2.35
CA LYS A 112 3.28 24.63 1.24
C LYS A 112 4.38 23.59 0.99
N LEU A 113 5.00 23.10 2.07
CA LEU A 113 6.02 22.04 1.96
C LEU A 113 5.37 20.71 1.57
N ALA A 114 4.19 20.39 2.12
CA ALA A 114 3.46 19.18 1.73
C ALA A 114 3.14 19.15 0.23
N LEU A 115 2.73 20.29 -0.35
CA LEU A 115 2.52 20.41 -1.80
C LEU A 115 3.82 20.20 -2.60
N PHE A 116 4.93 20.75 -2.12
CA PHE A 116 6.22 20.57 -2.76
C PHE A 116 6.62 19.09 -2.81
N PHE A 117 6.57 18.39 -1.67
CA PHE A 117 6.96 16.98 -1.59
C PHE A 117 5.99 16.03 -2.31
N SER A 118 4.68 16.33 -2.32
CA SER A 118 3.69 15.42 -2.89
C SER A 118 3.49 15.60 -4.40
N VAL A 119 3.70 16.82 -4.93
CA VAL A 119 3.46 17.14 -6.35
C VAL A 119 4.75 17.47 -7.07
N ILE A 120 5.54 18.44 -6.58
CA ILE A 120 6.64 19.03 -7.35
C ILE A 120 7.88 18.12 -7.35
N LEU A 121 8.25 17.60 -6.18
CA LEU A 121 9.45 16.78 -6.01
C LEU A 121 9.46 15.52 -6.89
N PRO A 122 8.36 14.74 -7.01
CA PRO A 122 8.33 13.60 -7.91
C PRO A 122 8.67 13.96 -9.36
N TRP A 123 8.15 15.07 -9.90
CA TRP A 123 8.49 15.50 -11.26
C TRP A 123 9.94 15.97 -11.40
N LEU A 124 10.47 16.66 -10.39
CA LEU A 124 11.88 17.07 -10.37
C LEU A 124 12.84 15.88 -10.34
N VAL A 125 12.45 14.78 -9.71
CA VAL A 125 13.23 13.54 -9.70
C VAL A 125 12.97 12.72 -10.97
N VAL A 126 11.76 12.72 -11.51
CA VAL A 126 11.46 11.89 -12.69
C VAL A 126 12.13 12.46 -13.93
N ILE A 127 11.98 13.75 -14.23
CA ILE A 127 12.44 14.36 -15.50
C ILE A 127 13.92 14.11 -15.81
N PRO A 128 14.88 14.30 -14.87
CA PRO A 128 16.29 14.05 -15.15
C PRO A 128 16.64 12.56 -15.31
N PHE A 129 15.85 11.68 -14.69
CA PHE A 129 16.10 10.24 -14.69
C PHE A 129 15.27 9.48 -15.73
N MET A 130 14.47 10.20 -16.55
CA MET A 130 13.69 9.60 -17.66
C MET A 130 14.57 8.92 -18.72
N THR A 131 15.85 9.30 -18.82
CA THR A 131 16.80 8.70 -19.76
C THR A 131 17.56 7.54 -19.08
N GLY A 132 17.54 6.36 -19.71
CA GLY A 132 18.25 5.18 -19.22
C GLY A 132 17.50 4.38 -18.14
N ASN A 133 18.24 3.61 -17.32
CA ASN A 133 17.67 2.67 -16.34
C ASN A 133 17.48 3.28 -14.93
N GLY A 134 17.74 4.58 -14.76
CA GLY A 134 17.76 5.23 -13.44
C GLY A 134 16.41 5.20 -12.72
N LEU A 135 15.31 5.45 -13.44
CA LEU A 135 13.96 5.38 -12.88
C LEU A 135 13.57 3.97 -12.42
N ASN A 136 13.91 2.95 -13.21
CA ASN A 136 13.61 1.56 -12.83
C ASN A 136 14.38 1.19 -11.57
N LEU A 137 15.66 1.56 -11.49
CA LEU A 137 16.49 1.30 -10.31
C LEU A 137 15.91 2.00 -9.07
N ILE A 138 15.59 3.29 -9.15
CA ILE A 138 14.96 4.03 -8.04
C ILE A 138 13.63 3.39 -7.65
N SER A 139 12.79 3.03 -8.62
CA SER A 139 11.48 2.40 -8.39
C SER A 139 11.60 1.03 -7.71
N GLU A 140 12.52 0.19 -8.16
CA GLU A 140 12.75 -1.14 -7.59
C GLU A 140 13.27 -1.06 -6.14
N TRP A 141 14.30 -0.25 -5.90
CA TRP A 141 14.87 -0.08 -4.55
C TRP A 141 13.87 0.56 -3.59
N SER A 142 13.19 1.63 -4.02
CA SER A 142 12.19 2.30 -3.19
C SER A 142 11.02 1.36 -2.87
N SER A 143 10.54 0.59 -3.85
CA SER A 143 9.48 -0.39 -3.63
C SER A 143 9.89 -1.44 -2.62
N ILE A 144 11.06 -2.07 -2.77
CA ILE A 144 11.51 -3.13 -1.83
C ILE A 144 11.61 -2.60 -0.40
N ILE A 145 12.21 -1.42 -0.20
CA ILE A 145 12.44 -0.87 1.14
C ILE A 145 11.13 -0.36 1.74
N PHE A 146 10.47 0.59 1.06
CA PHE A 146 9.31 1.27 1.63
C PHE A 146 8.07 0.37 1.65
N SER A 147 7.81 -0.41 0.60
CA SER A 147 6.65 -1.30 0.55
C SER A 147 6.76 -2.39 1.61
N SER A 148 7.94 -2.97 1.83
CA SER A 148 8.09 -4.02 2.84
C SER A 148 7.95 -3.49 4.27
N ILE A 149 8.53 -2.32 4.55
CA ILE A 149 8.38 -1.68 5.87
C ILE A 149 6.92 -1.30 6.11
N ALA A 150 6.26 -0.68 5.12
CA ALA A 150 4.87 -0.24 5.25
C ALA A 150 3.88 -1.41 5.35
N ASN A 151 4.05 -2.47 4.55
CA ASN A 151 3.13 -3.61 4.52
C ASN A 151 3.31 -4.57 5.71
N PHE A 152 4.55 -4.78 6.17
CA PHE A 152 4.83 -5.81 7.17
C PHE A 152 5.30 -5.27 8.52
N VAL A 153 6.16 -4.26 8.53
CA VAL A 153 6.81 -3.80 9.78
C VAL A 153 5.89 -2.88 10.57
N ILE A 154 5.31 -1.87 9.92
CA ILE A 154 4.47 -0.87 10.59
C ILE A 154 3.23 -1.49 11.25
N PRO A 155 2.39 -2.29 10.57
CA PRO A 155 1.18 -2.86 11.17
C PRO A 155 1.53 -3.77 12.36
N LEU A 156 2.64 -4.49 12.24
CA LEU A 156 3.15 -5.38 13.26
C LEU A 156 3.63 -4.64 14.51
N VAL A 157 4.40 -3.56 14.34
CA VAL A 157 4.86 -2.73 15.47
C VAL A 157 3.67 -2.09 16.18
N ILE A 158 2.71 -1.55 15.42
CA ILE A 158 1.47 -0.98 15.97
C ILE A 158 0.71 -2.05 16.77
N TYR A 159 0.54 -3.24 16.21
CA TYR A 159 -0.13 -4.36 16.88
C TYR A 159 0.57 -4.75 18.20
N LEU A 160 1.90 -4.88 18.19
CA LEU A 160 2.66 -5.23 19.40
C LEU A 160 2.58 -4.15 20.49
N LYS A 161 2.60 -2.87 20.10
CA LYS A 161 2.43 -1.73 21.01
C LYS A 161 1.03 -1.68 21.58
N ALA A 162 -0.01 -1.88 20.76
CA ALA A 162 -1.40 -1.95 21.19
C ALA A 162 -1.63 -3.10 22.20
N LEU A 163 -1.07 -4.28 21.93
CA LEU A 163 -1.13 -5.41 22.86
C LEU A 163 -0.42 -5.10 24.20
N ARG A 164 0.74 -4.44 24.16
CA ARG A 164 1.49 -4.08 25.38
C ARG A 164 0.74 -3.03 26.21
N PHE A 165 0.12 -2.06 25.53
CA PHE A 165 -0.73 -1.05 26.15
C PHE A 165 -1.91 -1.70 26.89
N ARG A 166 -2.60 -2.64 26.25
CA ARG A 166 -3.72 -3.39 26.86
C ARG A 166 -3.28 -4.29 28.02
N LYS A 167 -2.18 -5.04 27.86
CA LYS A 167 -1.66 -5.94 28.92
C LYS A 167 -1.32 -5.19 30.19
N ASN A 168 -0.77 -3.98 30.06
CA ASN A 168 -0.35 -3.17 31.19
C ASN A 168 -1.49 -2.34 31.80
N ARG A 169 -2.73 -2.46 31.30
CA ARG A 169 -3.90 -1.62 31.67
C ARG A 169 -3.54 -0.14 31.85
N ARG A 170 -2.61 0.36 31.02
CA ARG A 170 -2.12 1.74 31.17
C ARG A 170 -3.26 2.68 30.80
N ARG A 171 -3.56 3.63 31.68
CA ARG A 171 -4.40 4.78 31.31
C ARG A 171 -3.61 5.59 30.28
N MET A 172 -4.31 6.12 29.28
CA MET A 172 -3.70 7.04 28.32
C MET A 172 -3.13 8.26 29.05
N ASN A 173 -1.93 8.67 28.67
CA ASN A 173 -1.34 9.93 29.14
C ASN A 173 -2.14 11.13 28.60
N GLU A 174 -2.06 12.28 29.25
CA GLU A 174 -2.78 13.49 28.81
C GLU A 174 -2.39 13.92 27.38
N GLU A 175 -1.12 13.80 27.02
CA GLU A 175 -0.66 14.02 25.63
C GLU A 175 -1.31 13.05 24.63
N GLN A 176 -1.47 11.78 25.01
CA GLN A 176 -2.14 10.78 24.16
C GLN A 176 -3.65 11.05 24.05
N LYS A 177 -4.26 11.55 25.13
CA LYS A 177 -5.66 12.00 25.11
C LYS A 177 -5.81 13.20 24.20
N GLU A 178 -4.86 14.14 24.23
CA GLU A 178 -4.88 15.33 23.40
C GLU A 178 -4.68 14.98 21.92
N ILE A 179 -3.70 14.13 21.59
CA ILE A 179 -3.53 13.60 20.24
C ILE A 179 -4.80 12.87 19.77
N LEU A 180 -5.43 12.07 20.64
CA LEU A 180 -6.69 11.44 20.30
C LEU A 180 -7.83 12.44 20.15
N ARG A 181 -7.86 13.55 20.91
CA ARG A 181 -8.84 14.62 20.74
C ARG A 181 -8.64 15.37 19.43
N THR A 182 -7.40 15.71 19.07
CA THR A 182 -7.11 16.38 17.78
C THR A 182 -7.46 15.48 16.61
N LEU A 183 -7.10 14.18 16.68
CA LEU A 183 -7.51 13.18 15.69
C LEU A 183 -9.05 13.00 15.62
N LYS A 184 -9.75 13.17 16.75
CA LYS A 184 -11.23 13.11 16.82
C LYS A 184 -11.94 14.35 16.26
N VAL A 185 -11.27 15.50 16.21
CA VAL A 185 -11.83 16.77 15.70
C VAL A 185 -11.67 16.88 14.17
N GLU A 186 -10.68 16.20 13.58
CA GLU A 186 -10.42 16.24 12.14
C GLU A 186 -11.33 15.33 11.29
N THR A 187 -12.10 14.41 11.88
CA THR A 187 -13.01 13.50 11.15
C THR A 187 -14.41 14.11 10.93
N VAL A 188 -14.93 14.03 9.70
CA VAL A 188 -16.00 14.88 9.13
C VAL A 188 -17.39 14.78 9.79
N ASP A 189 -17.73 13.77 10.60
CA ASP A 189 -19.06 13.63 11.25
C ASP A 189 -18.97 13.13 12.70
N PHE A 190 -19.03 14.03 13.67
CA PHE A 190 -18.66 13.81 15.08
C PHE A 190 -19.73 13.13 15.96
N GLU A 191 -21.01 13.49 15.80
CA GLU A 191 -22.06 13.15 16.78
C GLU A 191 -22.60 11.72 16.61
N GLU A 192 -22.58 11.22 15.38
CA GLU A 192 -22.93 9.83 15.05
C GLU A 192 -21.82 8.82 15.48
N ASN A 193 -20.57 9.28 15.45
CA ASN A 193 -19.36 8.51 15.78
C ASN A 193 -19.30 8.04 17.23
N ILE A 194 -19.69 8.89 18.19
CA ILE A 194 -19.60 8.58 19.63
C ILE A 194 -20.60 7.50 20.04
N HIS A 195 -21.82 7.54 19.50
CA HIS A 195 -22.85 6.55 19.79
C HIS A 195 -22.51 5.17 19.20
N GLN A 196 -21.90 5.11 18.01
CA GLN A 196 -21.52 3.85 17.39
C GLN A 196 -20.28 3.21 18.05
N LEU A 197 -19.26 3.99 18.39
CA LEU A 197 -18.06 3.48 19.09
C LEU A 197 -18.35 3.02 20.52
N ALA A 198 -19.29 3.66 21.22
CA ALA A 198 -19.75 3.20 22.53
C ALA A 198 -20.52 1.87 22.47
N MET A 199 -21.07 1.50 21.30
CA MET A 199 -21.76 0.23 21.07
C MET A 199 -20.86 -0.85 20.42
N GLU A 200 -19.82 -0.46 19.68
CA GLU A 200 -18.86 -1.36 19.00
C GLU A 200 -17.61 -1.69 19.84
N ASP A 201 -17.64 -1.45 21.15
CA ASP A 201 -16.60 -1.90 22.10
C ASP A 201 -16.45 -3.44 22.18
N ASP A 202 -17.19 -4.20 21.35
CA ASP A 202 -17.18 -5.66 21.29
C ASP A 202 -16.63 -6.23 19.95
N GLN A 203 -15.32 -6.49 19.97
CA GLN A 203 -14.71 -7.77 19.55
C GLN A 203 -14.62 -8.22 18.08
N SER A 204 -15.11 -7.49 17.07
CA SER A 204 -15.15 -8.05 15.70
C SER A 204 -13.76 -8.34 15.08
N ALA A 205 -12.77 -7.45 15.24
CA ALA A 205 -11.42 -7.67 14.73
C ALA A 205 -10.62 -8.76 15.50
N TYR A 206 -11.04 -9.08 16.73
CA TYR A 206 -10.32 -10.03 17.59
C TYR A 206 -10.83 -11.47 17.47
N ARG A 207 -12.07 -11.71 17.01
CA ARG A 207 -12.60 -13.08 16.88
C ARG A 207 -11.85 -13.92 15.84
N ALA A 208 -11.42 -13.32 14.72
CA ALA A 208 -10.59 -14.01 13.73
C ALA A 208 -9.16 -14.31 14.24
N ALA A 209 -8.62 -13.44 15.11
CA ALA A 209 -7.26 -13.57 15.64
C ALA A 209 -7.16 -14.42 16.92
N LYS A 210 -8.28 -14.92 17.48
CA LYS A 210 -8.29 -15.73 18.71
C LYS A 210 -7.62 -17.10 18.53
N ILE A 211 -7.40 -17.54 17.29
CA ILE A 211 -6.73 -18.80 16.94
C ILE A 211 -5.20 -18.66 17.00
N PHE A 212 -4.65 -17.46 16.77
CA PHE A 212 -3.20 -17.25 16.77
C PHE A 212 -2.71 -16.79 18.15
N THR A 213 -2.00 -17.67 18.85
CA THR A 213 -1.41 -17.33 20.15
C THR A 213 -0.39 -16.21 19.99
N ILE A 214 -0.40 -15.23 20.90
CA ILE A 214 0.52 -14.06 20.94
C ILE A 214 2.00 -14.43 20.72
N ARG A 215 2.41 -15.63 21.17
CA ARG A 215 3.77 -16.16 20.98
C ARG A 215 4.08 -16.45 19.51
N ILE A 216 3.12 -16.98 18.76
CA ILE A 216 3.25 -17.30 17.34
C ILE A 216 3.32 -15.99 16.53
N CYS A 217 2.42 -15.03 16.79
CA CYS A 217 2.50 -13.72 16.13
C CYS A 217 3.82 -13.01 16.40
N LYS A 218 4.33 -13.04 17.64
CA LYS A 218 5.67 -12.47 17.96
C LYS A 218 6.82 -13.20 17.26
N ARG A 219 6.75 -14.52 17.11
CA ARG A 219 7.78 -15.29 16.40
C ARG A 219 7.74 -15.02 14.90
N ILE A 220 6.56 -14.99 14.30
CA ILE A 220 6.36 -14.62 12.89
C ILE A 220 6.83 -13.18 12.67
N ALA A 221 6.46 -12.25 13.55
CA ALA A 221 6.89 -10.86 13.54
C ALA A 221 8.42 -10.72 13.48
N PHE A 222 9.10 -11.37 14.44
CA PHE A 222 10.55 -11.30 14.55
C PHE A 222 11.22 -12.01 13.37
N ALA A 223 10.69 -13.16 12.95
CA ALA A 223 11.17 -13.87 11.77
C ALA A 223 11.01 -13.03 10.49
N SER A 224 9.86 -12.41 10.26
CA SER A 224 9.62 -11.51 9.12
C SER A 224 10.55 -10.31 9.14
N LEU A 225 10.77 -9.69 10.31
CA LEU A 225 11.69 -8.57 10.47
C LEU A 225 13.14 -8.99 10.22
N SER A 226 13.57 -10.13 10.77
CA SER A 226 14.91 -10.69 10.56
C SER A 226 15.14 -11.08 9.10
N VAL A 227 14.16 -11.70 8.45
CA VAL A 227 14.19 -12.01 7.02
C VAL A 227 14.31 -10.72 6.21
N LEU A 228 13.54 -9.68 6.53
CA LEU A 228 13.63 -8.38 5.85
C LEU A 228 14.99 -7.70 6.03
N VAL A 229 15.54 -7.72 7.24
CA VAL A 229 16.86 -7.15 7.57
C VAL A 229 18.00 -7.92 6.91
N ILE A 230 17.82 -9.20 6.57
CA ILE A 230 18.83 -10.01 5.86
C ILE A 230 18.64 -9.90 4.35
N VAL A 231 17.40 -9.98 3.86
CA VAL A 231 17.07 -10.00 2.44
C VAL A 231 17.32 -8.65 1.79
N ILE A 232 17.05 -7.52 2.46
CA ILE A 232 17.32 -6.19 1.87
C ILE A 232 18.83 -6.02 1.58
N PRO A 233 19.75 -6.20 2.54
CA PRO A 233 21.19 -6.13 2.28
C PRO A 233 21.67 -7.19 1.30
N LEU A 234 21.15 -8.42 1.38
CA LEU A 234 21.50 -9.49 0.45
C LEU A 234 21.15 -9.10 -0.98
N VAL A 235 19.94 -8.56 -1.22
CA VAL A 235 19.50 -8.10 -2.53
C VAL A 235 20.34 -6.91 -3.01
N ILE A 236 20.67 -5.96 -2.11
CA ILE A 236 21.62 -4.86 -2.38
C ILE A 236 22.97 -5.39 -2.86
N VAL A 237 23.55 -6.33 -2.11
CA VAL A 237 24.85 -6.92 -2.42
C VAL A 237 24.79 -7.73 -3.72
N THR A 238 23.77 -8.55 -3.93
CA THR A 238 23.65 -9.35 -5.15
C THR A 238 23.36 -8.49 -6.37
N SER A 239 22.54 -7.44 -6.26
CA SER A 239 22.32 -6.53 -7.38
C SER A 239 23.60 -5.77 -7.72
N ILE A 240 24.30 -5.19 -6.73
CA ILE A 240 25.51 -4.42 -7.01
C ILE A 240 26.64 -5.30 -7.56
N ILE A 241 26.77 -6.54 -7.08
CA ILE A 241 27.83 -7.47 -7.52
C ILE A 241 27.51 -8.09 -8.89
N PHE A 242 26.25 -8.42 -9.18
CA PHE A 242 25.88 -9.10 -10.43
C PHE A 242 25.34 -8.16 -11.53
N SER A 243 25.15 -6.86 -11.27
CA SER A 243 24.85 -5.87 -12.32
C SER A 243 26.08 -5.42 -13.13
N GLY A 244 27.26 -6.02 -12.90
CA GLY A 244 28.49 -5.75 -13.65
C GLY A 244 28.63 -6.51 -14.97
N ASP A 245 27.82 -7.56 -15.20
CA ASP A 245 27.93 -8.43 -16.38
C ASP A 245 26.59 -8.55 -17.13
N SER A 246 26.15 -7.46 -17.78
CA SER A 246 25.20 -7.48 -18.90
C SER A 246 25.17 -6.15 -19.64
#